data_AF-A0A955ADZ4-F1
#
_entry.id   AF-A0A955ADZ4-F1
#
_cell.length_a   1.000
_cell.length_b   1.000
_cell.length_c   1.000
_cell.angle_alpha   90.00
_cell.angle_beta   90.00
_cell.angle_gamma   90.00
#
_symmetry.space_group_name_H-M   'P 1'
#
loop_
_entity.id
_entity.type
_entity.pdbx_description
1 polymer ?
#
loop_
_entity_poly.entity_id
_entity_poly.type
_entity_poly.pdbx_seq_one_letter_code
_entity_poly.pdbx_strand_id
1 'polypeptide(L)'
;MNTPQDPDKLAEVRQKIEELRRLLEQSNAISSEQLEEANTQLTVVAQALEGGHELSGSAETSLADWWRGAASRFEASHPTISGIMERLLHGLGELGI
;
A
#
# COMPACT_ATOMS: atom_id res chain seq x y z
N MET A 1 -17.16 -16.77 12.22
CA MET A 1 -17.22 -15.60 13.11
C MET A 1 -16.36 -14.54 12.47
N ASN A 2 -17.00 -13.51 11.90
CA ASN A 2 -16.33 -12.42 11.21
C ASN A 2 -15.51 -11.62 12.23
N THR A 3 -14.21 -11.51 12.01
CA THR A 3 -13.32 -10.65 12.78
C THR A 3 -13.86 -9.22 12.68
N PRO A 4 -14.08 -8.49 13.78
CA PRO A 4 -14.42 -7.07 13.69
C PRO A 4 -13.27 -6.39 12.94
N GLN A 5 -13.58 -5.67 11.86
CA GLN A 5 -12.63 -4.74 11.26
C GLN A 5 -12.22 -3.75 12.36
N ASP A 6 -11.03 -3.94 12.96
CA ASP A 6 -10.50 -3.04 13.96
C ASP A 6 -10.33 -1.66 13.32
N PRO A 7 -11.14 -0.64 13.69
CA PRO A 7 -11.09 0.67 13.08
C PRO A 7 -9.72 1.34 13.31
N ASP A 8 -9.02 0.92 14.37
CA ASP A 8 -7.67 1.33 14.70
C ASP A 8 -6.66 0.85 13.64
N LYS A 9 -6.71 -0.43 13.24
CA LYS A 9 -5.85 -0.98 12.18
C LYS A 9 -6.11 -0.35 10.83
N LEU A 10 -7.38 -0.10 10.50
CA LEU A 10 -7.78 0.59 9.28
C LEU A 10 -7.21 2.01 9.23
N ALA A 11 -7.26 2.73 10.35
CA ALA A 11 -6.64 4.05 10.49
C ALA A 11 -5.11 3.97 10.35
N GLU A 12 -4.45 2.99 10.97
CA GLU A 12 -3.00 2.80 10.83
C GLU A 12 -2.56 2.54 9.39
N VAL A 13 -3.27 1.67 8.67
CA VAL A 13 -2.98 1.39 7.25
C VAL A 13 -3.19 2.65 6.41
N ARG A 14 -4.28 3.40 6.63
CA ARG A 14 -4.51 4.68 5.93
C ARG A 14 -3.39 5.69 6.18
N GLN A 15 -2.94 5.84 7.43
CA GLN A 15 -1.83 6.74 7.75
C GLN A 15 -0.54 6.32 7.03
N LYS A 16 -0.23 5.03 6.97
CA LYS A 16 0.94 4.53 6.24
C LYS A 16 0.83 4.75 4.74
N ILE A 17 -0.37 4.64 4.14
CA ILE A 17 -0.60 4.97 2.73
C ILE A 17 -0.30 6.44 2.45
N GLU A 18 -0.79 7.34 3.31
CA GLU A 18 -0.51 8.78 3.18
C GLU A 18 0.98 9.10 3.37
N GLU A 19 1.64 8.46 4.35
CA GLU A 19 3.08 8.61 4.57
C GLU A 19 3.88 8.14 3.35
N LEU A 20 3.55 6.96 2.82
CA LEU A 20 4.17 6.42 1.62
C LEU A 20 3.99 7.38 0.43
N ARG A 21 2.77 7.87 0.22
CA ARG A 21 2.46 8.81 -0.86
C ARG A 21 3.31 10.09 -0.77
N ARG A 22 3.41 10.68 0.43
CA ARG A 22 4.26 11.86 0.65
C ARG A 22 5.74 11.58 0.39
N LEU A 23 6.24 10.41 0.79
CA LEU A 23 7.63 10.04 0.56
C LEU A 23 7.92 9.82 -0.93
N LEU A 24 6.97 9.24 -1.66
CA LEU A 24 7.07 9.09 -3.11
C LEU A 24 7.11 10.46 -3.78
N GLU A 25 6.22 11.39 -3.40
CA GLU A 25 6.17 12.77 -3.93
C GLU A 25 7.40 13.62 -3.58
N GLN A 26 8.00 13.40 -2.42
CA GLN A 26 9.24 14.08 -2.03
C GLN A 26 10.49 13.46 -2.66
N SER A 27 10.38 12.23 -3.18
CA SER A 27 11.51 11.54 -3.75
C SER A 27 11.78 11.99 -5.19
N ASN A 28 12.77 12.87 -5.33
CA ASN A 28 13.27 13.32 -6.64
C ASN A 28 13.90 12.20 -7.50
N ALA A 29 14.11 11.01 -6.93
CA ALA A 29 14.68 9.86 -7.64
C ALA A 29 13.64 8.93 -8.26
N ILE A 30 12.34 9.22 -8.08
CA ILE A 30 11.24 8.45 -8.64
C ILE A 30 10.74 9.16 -9.91
N SER A 31 10.77 8.45 -11.03
CA SER A 31 10.21 8.96 -12.28
C SER A 31 8.72 9.23 -12.16
N SER A 32 8.22 10.23 -12.87
CA SER A 32 6.79 10.60 -12.86
C SER A 32 5.87 9.42 -13.17
N GLU A 33 6.28 8.52 -14.07
CA GLU A 33 5.54 7.29 -14.41
C GLU A 33 5.42 6.35 -13.21
N GLN A 34 6.52 6.08 -12.50
CA GLN A 34 6.53 5.24 -11.30
C GLN A 34 5.70 5.86 -10.16
N LEU A 35 5.71 7.18 -10.07
CA LEU A 35 4.94 7.92 -9.09
C LEU A 35 3.43 7.87 -9.40
N GLU A 36 3.05 7.93 -10.68
CA GLU A 36 1.66 7.80 -11.14
C GLU A 36 1.14 6.36 -10.93
N GLU A 37 1.95 5.35 -11.27
CA GLU A 37 1.65 3.95 -10.98
C GLU A 37 1.43 3.75 -9.47
N ALA A 38 2.34 4.24 -8.64
CA ALA A 38 2.22 4.11 -7.19
C ALA A 38 1.02 4.83 -6.61
N ASN A 39 0.72 6.05 -7.06
CA ASN A 39 -0.49 6.77 -6.65
C ASN A 39 -1.77 6.03 -7.06
N THR A 40 -1.78 5.40 -8.23
CA THR A 40 -2.92 4.61 -8.71
C THR A 40 -3.16 3.43 -7.78
N GLN A 41 -2.11 2.65 -7.46
CA GLN A 41 -2.24 1.50 -6.56
C GLN A 41 -2.64 1.93 -5.13
N LEU A 42 -2.03 2.99 -4.60
CA LEU A 42 -2.40 3.54 -3.28
C LEU A 42 -3.86 3.99 -3.24
N THR A 43 -4.37 4.55 -4.34
CA THR A 43 -5.78 4.94 -4.45
C THR A 43 -6.70 3.72 -4.45
N VAL A 44 -6.36 2.66 -5.18
CA VAL A 44 -7.14 1.40 -5.19
C VAL A 44 -7.25 0.82 -3.78
N VAL A 45 -6.15 0.80 -3.02
CA VAL A 45 -6.14 0.30 -1.64
C VAL A 45 -6.95 1.19 -0.72
N ALA A 46 -6.78 2.51 -0.80
CA ALA A 46 -7.56 3.45 -0.01
C ALA A 46 -9.07 3.30 -0.28
N GLN A 47 -9.46 3.09 -1.54
CA GLN A 47 -10.85 2.86 -1.92
C GLN A 47 -11.39 1.51 -1.40
N ALA A 48 -10.58 0.44 -1.42
CA ALA A 48 -10.98 -0.84 -0.84
C ALA A 48 -11.22 -0.72 0.67
N LEU A 49 -10.31 -0.01 1.37
CA LEU A 49 -10.40 0.27 2.80
C LEU A 49 -11.63 1.13 3.15
N GLU A 50 -11.94 2.17 2.38
CA GLU A 50 -13.11 3.03 2.62
C GLU A 50 -14.43 2.37 2.22
N GLY A 51 -14.42 1.55 1.18
CA GLY A 51 -15.61 0.83 0.70
C GLY A 51 -16.00 -0.36 1.57
N GLY A 52 -15.17 -0.75 2.55
CA GLY A 52 -15.32 -2.00 3.28
C GLY A 52 -15.37 -3.22 2.34
N HIS A 53 -14.78 -3.06 1.15
CA HIS A 53 -14.84 -4.06 0.08
C HIS A 53 -13.59 -4.92 0.20
N GLU A 54 -13.79 -6.22 0.39
CA GLU A 54 -12.73 -7.20 0.20
C GLU A 54 -12.22 -7.05 -1.24
N LEU A 55 -10.90 -6.83 -1.41
CA LEU A 55 -10.31 -6.94 -2.73
C LEU A 55 -10.60 -8.37 -3.19
N SER A 56 -11.23 -8.54 -4.36
CA SER A 56 -11.33 -9.88 -4.94
C SER A 56 -9.92 -10.45 -5.04
N GLY A 57 -9.72 -11.72 -4.65
CA GLY A 57 -8.37 -12.29 -4.48
C GLY A 57 -7.40 -12.09 -5.67
N SER A 58 -7.91 -11.89 -6.89
CA SER A 58 -7.10 -11.49 -8.04
C SER A 58 -6.52 -10.07 -7.94
N ALA A 59 -7.31 -9.09 -7.46
CA ALA A 59 -6.87 -7.72 -7.25
C ALA A 59 -5.90 -7.61 -6.06
N GLU A 60 -6.16 -8.33 -4.97
CA GLU A 60 -5.23 -8.48 -3.84
C GLU A 60 -3.89 -9.04 -4.32
N THR A 61 -3.91 -10.15 -5.08
CA THR A 61 -2.69 -10.78 -5.59
C THR A 61 -1.93 -9.83 -6.53
N SER A 62 -2.62 -9.13 -7.44
CA SER A 62 -1.98 -8.17 -8.34
C SER A 62 -1.39 -6.98 -7.61
N LEU A 63 -2.07 -6.46 -6.59
CA LEU A 63 -1.57 -5.38 -5.75
C LEU A 63 -0.35 -5.82 -4.95
N ALA A 64 -0.41 -6.99 -4.32
CA ALA A 64 0.67 -7.55 -3.54
C ALA A 64 1.91 -7.82 -4.40
N ASP A 65 1.71 -8.37 -5.61
CA ASP A 65 2.79 -8.60 -6.58
C ASP A 65 3.43 -7.28 -7.02
N TRP A 66 2.60 -6.28 -7.38
CA TRP A 66 3.09 -4.95 -7.74
C TRP A 66 3.87 -4.31 -6.60
N TRP A 67 3.34 -4.32 -5.37
CA TRP A 67 4.02 -3.73 -4.22
C TRP A 67 5.31 -4.43 -3.88
N ARG A 68 5.37 -5.76 -4.04
CA ARG A 68 6.60 -6.51 -3.82
C ARG A 68 7.66 -6.17 -4.86
N GLY A 69 7.25 -6.01 -6.13
CA GLY A 69 8.13 -5.52 -7.20
C GLY A 69 8.62 -4.09 -6.96
N ALA A 70 7.71 -3.21 -6.51
CA ALA A 70 8.03 -1.83 -6.17
C ALA A 70 8.97 -1.75 -4.96
N ALA A 71 8.66 -2.45 -3.86
CA ALA A 71 9.48 -2.53 -2.66
C ALA A 71 10.89 -3.05 -2.99
N SER A 72 11.01 -4.08 -3.83
CA SER A 72 12.33 -4.57 -4.27
C SER A 72 13.13 -3.51 -5.04
N ARG A 73 12.48 -2.72 -5.91
CA ARG A 73 13.14 -1.58 -6.58
C ARG A 73 13.52 -0.48 -5.61
N PHE A 74 12.65 -0.20 -4.64
CA PHE A 74 12.86 0.83 -3.64
C PHE A 74 13.85 0.41 -2.56
N GLU A 75 14.08 -0.88 -2.31
CA GLU A 75 15.01 -1.35 -1.26
C GLU A 75 16.43 -0.81 -1.48
N ALA A 76 16.89 -0.78 -2.74
CA ALA A 76 18.21 -0.30 -3.09
C ALA A 76 18.35 1.24 -3.00
N SER A 77 17.29 1.98 -3.34
CA SER A 77 17.34 3.44 -3.49
C SER A 77 16.71 4.21 -2.32
N HIS A 78 15.69 3.63 -1.69
CA HIS A 78 14.81 4.21 -0.69
C HIS A 78 14.37 3.15 0.35
N PRO A 79 15.28 2.70 1.24
CA PRO A 79 14.98 1.66 2.23
C PRO A 79 13.79 2.02 3.14
N THR A 80 13.58 3.32 3.41
CA THR A 80 12.41 3.81 4.17
C THR A 80 11.09 3.56 3.44
N ILE A 81 11.04 3.80 2.12
CA ILE A 81 9.84 3.57 1.30
C ILE A 81 9.52 2.07 1.26
N SER A 82 10.54 1.24 1.00
CA SER A 82 10.39 -0.23 1.03
C SER A 82 9.85 -0.73 2.37
N GLY A 83 10.41 -0.26 3.49
CA GLY A 83 9.94 -0.67 4.82
C GLY A 83 8.50 -0.25 5.14
N ILE A 84 8.00 0.86 4.58
CA ILE A 84 6.60 1.27 4.74
C ILE A 84 5.69 0.41 3.85
N MET A 85 6.12 0.09 2.62
CA MET A 85 5.39 -0.83 1.73
C MET A 85 5.22 -2.21 2.34
N GLU A 86 6.26 -2.78 2.97
CA GLU A 86 6.15 -4.08 3.64
C GLU A 86 5.17 -4.06 4.82
N ARG A 87 5.21 -2.99 5.63
CA ARG A 87 4.25 -2.83 6.74
C ARG A 87 2.82 -2.65 6.24
N LEU A 88 2.63 -2.00 5.10
CA LEU A 88 1.33 -1.87 4.46
C LEU A 88 0.81 -3.22 3.98
N LEU A 89 1.64 -3.98 3.28
CA LEU A 89 1.31 -5.33 2.82
C LEU A 89 0.90 -6.23 3.99
N HIS A 90 1.66 -6.18 5.09
CA HIS A 90 1.37 -6.95 6.29
C HIS A 90 0.07 -6.48 6.95
N GLY A 91 -0.14 -5.17 7.07
CA GLY A 91 -1.36 -4.58 7.64
C GLY A 91 -2.61 -4.91 6.82
N LEU A 92 -2.50 -4.99 5.49
CA LEU A 92 -3.61 -5.36 4.61
C LEU A 92 -3.92 -6.86 4.68
N GLY A 93 -2.90 -7.72 4.69
CA GLY A 93 -3.09 -9.15 4.93
C GLY A 93 -3.71 -9.44 6.31
N GLU A 94 -3.39 -8.64 7.33
CA GLU A 94 -4.05 -8.73 8.65
C GLU A 94 -5.51 -8.25 8.64
N LEU A 95 -5.89 -7.39 7.71
CA LEU A 95 -7.27 -6.93 7.50
C LEU A 95 -8.08 -7.91 6.61
N GLY A 96 -7.42 -8.90 6.00
CA GLY A 96 -8.05 -9.82 5.03
C GLY A 96 -8.31 -9.17 3.67
N ILE A 97 -7.45 -8.23 3.27
CA ILE A 97 -7.49 -7.46 2.02
C ILE A 97 -6.25 -7.74 1.17
#